data_AF-A0A3N5VRP1-F1
#
_entry.id   AF-A0A3N5VRP1-F1
#
_cell.length_a   1.000
_cell.length_b   1.000
_cell.length_c   1.000
_cell.angle_alpha   90.00
_cell.angle_beta   90.00
_cell.angle_gamma   90.00
#
_symmetry.space_group_name_H-M   'P 1'
#
loop_
_entity.id
_entity.type
_entity.pdbx_description
1 polymer ?
#
loop_
_entity_poly.entity_id
_entity_poly.type
_entity_poly.pdbx_seq_one_letter_code
_entity_poly.pdbx_strand_id
1 'polypeptide(L)'
;MTNSKDLEMWRELREVTPEREELARLILEDVKQGMDVMRASRRYPLPGGGYIPKSMLVAVYRGMVAAGERPADPDLLSRIRMKPVRTLSGVTTVTVLTKPYPCPGKCVFCPTDARMPKSYLPDEPGAMRGVQNNFDPYLQVRS
;
A
#
# COMPACT_ATOMS: atom_id res chain seq x y z
N MET A 1 -19.36 -8.29 1.66
CA MET A 1 -19.36 -6.85 1.35
C MET A 1 -18.08 -6.27 1.92
N THR A 2 -16.98 -6.36 1.18
CA THR A 2 -15.95 -5.31 1.20
C THR A 2 -16.72 -4.00 1.11
N ASN A 3 -16.58 -3.11 2.07
CA ASN A 3 -17.24 -1.82 2.00
C ASN A 3 -16.67 -1.16 0.74
N SER A 4 -17.44 -1.10 -0.36
CA SER A 4 -16.99 -0.57 -1.67
C SER A 4 -16.31 0.78 -1.48
N LYS A 5 -16.85 1.56 -0.53
CA LYS A 5 -16.35 2.84 -0.05
C LYS A 5 -14.93 2.81 0.52
N ASP A 6 -14.53 1.76 1.25
CA ASP A 6 -13.18 1.70 1.83
C ASP A 6 -12.12 1.39 0.76
N LEU A 7 -12.48 0.57 -0.24
CA LEU A 7 -11.64 0.30 -1.41
C LEU A 7 -11.56 1.49 -2.36
N GLU A 8 -12.69 2.17 -2.60
CA GLU A 8 -12.77 3.41 -3.36
C GLU A 8 -11.94 4.51 -2.69
N MET A 9 -12.16 4.77 -1.41
CA MET A 9 -11.36 5.73 -0.63
C MET A 9 -9.86 5.40 -0.66
N TRP A 10 -9.49 4.12 -0.54
CA TRP A 10 -8.09 3.71 -0.63
C TRP A 10 -7.50 3.90 -2.04
N ARG A 11 -8.29 3.69 -3.09
CA ARG A 11 -7.90 3.97 -4.48
C ARG A 11 -7.79 5.47 -4.72
N GLU A 12 -8.76 6.26 -4.30
CA GLU A 12 -8.77 7.73 -4.37
C GLU A 12 -7.56 8.35 -3.65
N LEU A 13 -7.17 7.81 -2.49
CA LEU A 13 -5.96 8.24 -1.76
C LEU A 13 -4.67 7.94 -2.53
N ARG A 14 -4.69 6.98 -3.46
CA ARG A 14 -3.52 6.55 -4.25
C ARG A 14 -3.59 6.98 -5.70
N GLU A 15 -4.71 7.54 -6.12
CA GLU A 15 -4.92 8.05 -7.47
C GLU A 15 -4.05 9.29 -7.70
N VAL A 16 -3.39 9.28 -8.84
CA VAL A 16 -2.54 10.38 -9.31
C VAL A 16 -3.46 11.41 -9.96
N THR A 17 -3.96 12.33 -9.14
CA THR A 17 -4.68 13.51 -9.65
C THR A 17 -3.66 14.51 -10.23
N PRO A 18 -4.04 15.37 -11.18
CA PRO A 18 -3.11 16.36 -11.76
C PRO A 18 -2.43 17.25 -10.71
N GLU A 19 -3.17 17.66 -9.68
CA GLU A 19 -2.63 18.45 -8.57
C GLU A 19 -1.56 17.68 -7.77
N ARG A 20 -1.82 16.41 -7.48
CA ARG A 20 -0.87 15.56 -6.74
C ARG A 20 0.34 15.19 -7.59
N GLU A 21 0.14 15.02 -8.90
CA GLU A 21 1.21 14.80 -9.85
C GLU A 21 2.17 16.00 -9.90
N GLU A 22 1.63 17.22 -9.98
CA GLU A 22 2.42 18.44 -9.98
C GLU A 22 3.26 18.58 -8.69
N LEU A 23 2.63 18.39 -7.53
CA LEU A 23 3.34 18.39 -6.25
C LEU A 23 4.42 17.30 -6.18
N ALA A 24 4.13 16.10 -6.71
CA ALA A 24 5.10 15.02 -6.78
C ALA A 24 6.29 15.39 -7.66
N ARG A 25 6.08 16.03 -8.81
CA ARG A 25 7.14 16.51 -9.71
C ARG A 25 8.04 17.54 -9.03
N LEU A 26 7.45 18.51 -8.31
CA LEU A 26 8.20 19.49 -7.52
C LEU A 26 9.05 18.82 -6.43
N ILE A 27 8.48 17.88 -5.68
CA ILE A 27 9.21 17.10 -4.67
C ILE A 27 10.37 16.32 -5.30
N LEU A 28 10.15 15.68 -6.46
CA LEU A 28 11.16 14.90 -7.16
C LEU A 28 12.35 15.76 -7.61
N GLU A 29 12.11 17.01 -8.02
CA GLU A 29 13.16 17.94 -8.40
C GLU A 29 13.97 18.43 -7.19
N ASP A 30 13.30 18.82 -6.09
CA ASP A 30 13.99 19.19 -4.84
C ASP A 30 14.86 18.03 -4.32
N VAL A 31 14.35 16.79 -4.39
CA VAL A 31 15.12 15.60 -3.99
C VAL A 31 16.30 15.38 -4.92
N LYS A 32 16.13 15.52 -6.24
CA LYS A 32 17.23 15.41 -7.20
C LYS A 32 18.35 16.41 -6.90
N GLN A 33 18.02 17.63 -6.47
CA GLN A 33 18.98 18.66 -6.07
C GLN A 33 19.70 18.37 -4.74
N GLY A 34 19.42 17.23 -4.11
CA GLY A 34 20.08 16.78 -2.88
C GLY A 34 19.25 16.97 -1.61
N MET A 35 18.01 17.48 -1.71
CA MET A 35 17.15 17.62 -0.54
C MET A 35 16.68 16.26 -0.01
N ASP A 36 16.62 16.10 1.30
CA ASP A 36 15.97 14.93 1.91
C ASP A 36 14.47 14.87 1.53
N VAL A 37 13.96 13.66 1.31
CA VAL A 37 12.58 13.44 0.86
C VAL A 37 11.56 13.97 1.87
N MET A 38 11.80 13.80 3.17
CA MET A 38 10.86 14.31 4.19
C MET A 38 10.85 15.83 4.21
N ARG A 39 12.02 16.46 4.01
CA ARG A 39 12.11 17.92 3.92
C ARG A 39 11.42 18.46 2.68
N ALA A 40 11.63 17.83 1.52
CA ALA A 40 10.96 18.19 0.28
C ALA A 40 9.44 18.04 0.39
N SER A 41 8.95 16.91 0.92
CA SER A 41 7.52 16.70 1.16
C SER A 41 6.89 17.75 2.08
N ARG A 42 7.62 18.24 3.09
CA ARG A 42 7.12 19.29 3.99
C ARG A 42 6.97 20.66 3.34
N ARG A 43 7.72 20.94 2.27
CA ARG A 43 7.63 22.19 1.51
C ARG A 43 6.37 22.25 0.65
N TYR A 44 5.85 21.08 0.27
CA TYR A 44 4.71 20.92 -0.62
C TYR A 44 3.61 20.10 0.07
N PRO A 45 2.96 20.65 1.13
CA PRO A 45 1.87 19.96 1.81
C PRO A 45 0.65 19.84 0.89
N LEU A 46 -0.17 18.82 1.13
CA LEU A 46 -1.45 18.66 0.43
C LEU A 46 -2.47 19.71 0.92
N PRO A 47 -3.35 20.23 0.05
CA PRO A 47 -4.38 21.21 0.43
C PRO A 47 -5.31 20.74 1.57
N GLY A 48 -5.59 19.44 1.65
CA GLY A 48 -6.40 18.81 2.70
C GLY A 48 -5.61 18.35 3.94
N GLY A 49 -4.33 18.73 4.05
CA GLY A 49 -3.42 18.27 5.08
C GLY A 49 -2.70 16.96 4.73
N GLY A 50 -1.53 16.75 5.34
CA GLY A 50 -0.64 15.63 5.03
C GLY A 50 0.31 15.88 3.85
N TYR A 51 0.89 14.81 3.33
CA TYR A 51 1.97 14.85 2.35
C TYR A 51 1.78 13.80 1.27
N ILE A 52 2.39 14.02 0.09
CA ILE A 52 2.43 13.03 -0.99
C ILE A 52 3.10 11.74 -0.48
N PRO A 53 2.43 10.58 -0.60
CA PRO A 53 3.02 9.31 -0.18
C PRO A 53 4.18 8.91 -1.11
N LYS A 54 5.20 8.25 -0.55
CA LYS A 54 6.36 7.77 -1.31
C LYS A 54 5.99 6.86 -2.50
N SER A 55 4.92 6.07 -2.38
CA SER A 55 4.43 5.23 -3.48
C SER A 55 4.01 6.06 -4.70
N MET A 56 3.42 7.23 -4.48
CA MET A 56 3.02 8.16 -5.54
C MET A 56 4.24 8.83 -6.17
N LEU A 57 5.24 9.24 -5.38
CA LEU A 57 6.52 9.73 -5.92
C LEU A 57 7.17 8.71 -6.85
N VAL A 58 7.18 7.43 -6.46
CA VAL A 58 7.70 6.33 -7.29
C VAL A 58 6.86 6.13 -8.55
N ALA A 59 5.52 6.21 -8.45
CA ALA A 59 4.63 6.05 -9.59
C ALA A 59 4.83 7.16 -10.62
N VAL A 60 4.85 8.42 -10.19
CA VAL A 60 5.08 9.59 -11.05
C VAL A 60 6.48 9.53 -11.67
N TYR A 61 7.52 9.24 -10.89
CA TYR A 61 8.87 9.06 -11.40
C TYR A 61 8.96 7.98 -12.50
N ARG A 62 8.34 6.81 -12.28
CA ARG A 62 8.29 5.74 -13.30
C ARG A 62 7.54 6.17 -14.54
N GLY A 63 6.45 6.93 -14.39
CA GLY A 63 5.70 7.53 -15.50
C GLY A 63 6.58 8.44 -16.35
N MET A 64 7.32 9.36 -15.72
CA MET A 64 8.24 10.28 -16.40
C MET A 64 9.33 9.54 -17.19
N VAL A 65 9.90 8.47 -16.60
CA VAL A 65 10.91 7.64 -17.26
C VAL A 65 10.30 6.89 -18.46
N ALA A 66 9.10 6.33 -18.31
CA ALA A 66 8.41 5.63 -19.39
C ALA A 66 8.00 6.56 -20.54
N ALA A 67 7.64 7.81 -20.23
CA ALA A 67 7.33 8.85 -21.21
C ALA A 67 8.58 9.43 -21.92
N GLY A 68 9.79 9.07 -21.47
CA GLY A 68 11.04 9.59 -22.03
C GLY A 68 11.37 11.02 -21.60
N GLU A 69 10.60 11.62 -20.69
CA GLU A 69 10.86 12.96 -20.15
C GLU A 69 12.18 13.03 -19.37
N ARG A 70 12.63 11.89 -18.83
CA ARG A 70 13.86 11.80 -18.05
C ARG A 70 14.51 10.42 -18.19
N PRO A 71 15.86 10.32 -18.21
CA PRO A 71 16.54 9.03 -18.09
C PRO A 71 16.32 8.39 -16.71
N ALA A 72 16.38 7.05 -16.67
CA ALA A 72 16.35 6.31 -15.41
C ALA A 72 17.54 6.67 -14.53
N ASP A 73 17.26 6.95 -13.26
CA ASP A 73 18.20 7.42 -12.24
C ASP A 73 18.05 6.54 -10.98
N PRO A 74 18.90 5.51 -10.83
CA PRO A 74 18.83 4.57 -9.72
C PRO A 74 19.04 5.22 -8.34
N ASP A 75 19.85 6.28 -8.25
CA ASP A 75 20.12 6.97 -6.98
C ASP A 75 18.87 7.69 -6.50
N LEU A 76 18.24 8.47 -7.38
CA LEU A 76 16.98 9.14 -7.06
C LEU A 76 15.90 8.13 -6.67
N LEU A 77 15.74 7.06 -7.44
CA LEU A 77 14.76 6.00 -7.13
C LEU A 77 15.01 5.39 -5.74
N SER A 78 16.27 5.23 -5.35
CA SER A 78 16.64 4.67 -4.04
C SER A 78 16.24 5.57 -2.87
N ARG A 79 16.27 6.90 -3.07
CA ARG A 79 15.93 7.90 -2.05
C ARG A 79 14.42 8.04 -1.85
N ILE A 80 13.65 7.95 -2.94
CA ILE A 80 12.19 8.13 -2.90
C ILE A 80 11.42 6.86 -2.55
N ARG A 81 11.99 5.66 -2.74
CA ARG A 81 11.33 4.39 -2.40
C ARG A 81 11.34 4.12 -0.89
N MET A 82 10.48 3.18 -0.47
CA MET A 82 10.60 2.60 0.87
C MET A 82 11.91 1.83 0.98
N LYS A 83 12.58 1.91 2.13
CA LYS A 83 13.79 1.12 2.37
C LYS A 83 13.43 -0.36 2.26
N PRO A 84 14.19 -1.16 1.50
CA PRO A 84 13.98 -2.60 1.49
C PRO A 84 14.22 -3.13 2.90
N VAL A 85 13.22 -3.80 3.46
CA VAL A 85 13.36 -4.49 4.75
C VAL A 85 14.08 -5.80 4.46
N ARG A 86 15.26 -6.00 5.05
CA ARG A 86 15.95 -7.29 4.98
C ARG A 86 15.27 -8.25 5.94
N THR A 87 14.91 -9.44 5.46
CA THR A 87 14.58 -10.56 6.33
C THR A 87 15.87 -11.11 6.92
N LEU A 88 15.96 -11.25 8.24
CA LEU A 88 17.20 -11.72 8.91
C LEU A 88 17.60 -13.14 8.48
N SER A 89 16.64 -13.95 8.05
CA SER A 89 16.82 -15.35 7.65
C SER A 89 16.77 -15.59 6.13
N GLY A 90 16.54 -14.55 5.31
CA GLY A 90 16.22 -14.74 3.89
C GLY A 90 14.84 -15.35 3.62
N VAL A 91 14.04 -15.63 4.65
CA VAL A 91 12.69 -16.20 4.54
C VAL A 91 11.65 -15.09 4.68
N THR A 92 10.73 -14.99 3.72
CA THR A 92 9.60 -14.05 3.76
C THR A 92 8.32 -14.81 4.09
N THR A 93 7.75 -14.56 5.26
CA THR A 93 6.49 -15.20 5.68
C THR A 93 5.30 -14.61 4.95
N VAL A 94 4.50 -15.46 4.29
CA VAL A 94 3.24 -15.08 3.65
C VAL A 94 2.10 -15.82 4.35
N THR A 95 1.25 -15.09 5.07
CA THR A 95 0.07 -15.66 5.76
C THR A 95 -1.16 -15.57 4.86
N VAL A 96 -1.83 -16.70 4.66
CA VAL A 96 -3.11 -16.81 3.94
C VAL A 96 -4.19 -17.37 4.86
N LEU A 97 -5.45 -17.02 4.61
CA LEU A 97 -6.60 -17.57 5.32
C LEU A 97 -7.50 -18.36 4.37
N THR A 98 -8.05 -19.45 4.87
CA THR A 98 -9.12 -20.18 4.17
C THR A 98 -10.44 -19.46 4.31
N LYS A 99 -11.42 -19.79 3.45
CA LYS A 99 -12.79 -19.29 3.61
C LYS A 99 -13.42 -19.73 4.95
N PRO A 100 -14.47 -19.06 5.42
CA PRO A 100 -15.22 -19.49 6.60
C PRO A 100 -15.67 -20.94 6.46
N TYR A 101 -15.44 -21.73 7.51
CA TYR A 101 -15.86 -23.12 7.59
C TYR A 101 -16.36 -23.41 9.02
N PRO A 102 -17.48 -24.14 9.17
CA PRO A 102 -18.05 -24.40 10.49
C PRO A 102 -17.09 -25.20 11.35
N CYS A 103 -16.88 -24.72 12.59
CA CYS A 103 -16.14 -25.46 13.60
C CYS A 103 -17.10 -26.45 14.30
N PRO A 104 -16.72 -27.74 14.47
CA PRO A 104 -17.57 -28.70 15.19
C PRO A 104 -17.68 -28.38 16.68
N GLY A 105 -16.74 -27.60 17.24
CA GLY A 105 -16.74 -27.20 18.64
C GLY A 105 -17.64 -25.99 18.92
N LYS A 106 -18.34 -26.03 20.05
CA LYS A 106 -19.08 -24.89 20.61
C LYS A 106 -18.24 -24.24 21.72
N CYS A 107 -17.35 -23.32 21.33
CA CYS A 107 -16.50 -22.59 22.26
C CYS A 107 -17.08 -21.18 22.53
N VAL A 108 -17.31 -20.85 23.80
CA VAL A 108 -17.83 -19.55 24.25
C VAL A 108 -16.81 -18.42 24.12
N PHE A 109 -15.51 -18.72 24.06
CA PHE A 109 -14.44 -17.73 23.96
C PHE A 109 -14.10 -17.33 22.53
N CYS A 110 -14.34 -18.20 21.55
CA CYS A 110 -13.96 -17.92 20.17
C CYS A 110 -14.96 -16.94 19.53
N PRO A 111 -14.54 -15.76 19.05
CA PRO A 111 -15.43 -14.89 18.31
C PRO A 111 -15.96 -15.60 17.06
N THR A 112 -17.17 -15.23 16.66
CA THR A 112 -17.83 -15.78 15.48
C THR A 112 -18.37 -14.65 14.62
N ASP A 113 -17.75 -14.43 13.46
CA ASP A 113 -18.31 -13.61 12.38
C ASP A 113 -18.58 -14.54 11.20
N ALA A 114 -19.79 -14.50 10.64
CA ALA A 114 -20.18 -15.38 9.55
C ALA A 114 -19.33 -15.20 8.27
N ARG A 115 -18.63 -14.07 8.15
CA ARG A 115 -17.78 -13.72 7.01
C ARG A 115 -16.34 -14.15 7.19
N MET A 116 -15.94 -14.57 8.40
CA MET A 116 -14.55 -14.84 8.77
C MET A 116 -14.35 -16.29 9.21
N PRO A 117 -13.13 -16.83 9.07
CA PRO A 117 -12.75 -18.06 9.76
C PRO A 117 -12.93 -17.91 11.27
N LYS A 118 -13.17 -19.04 11.94
CA LYS A 118 -13.32 -19.05 13.40
C LYS A 118 -12.11 -18.39 14.06
N SER A 119 -12.37 -17.58 15.07
CA SER A 119 -11.37 -16.83 15.85
C SER A 119 -10.72 -15.62 15.17
N TYR A 120 -11.01 -15.33 13.89
CA TYR A 120 -10.52 -14.12 13.21
C TYR A 120 -11.56 -13.00 13.20
N LEU A 121 -11.09 -11.76 13.18
CA LEU A 121 -11.93 -10.56 13.07
C LEU A 121 -11.67 -9.84 11.73
N PRO A 122 -12.71 -9.26 11.11
CA PRO A 122 -12.63 -8.68 9.76
C PRO A 122 -11.68 -7.48 9.64
N ASP A 123 -11.34 -6.82 10.73
CA ASP A 123 -10.46 -5.64 10.80
C ASP A 123 -8.97 -6.00 11.01
N GLU A 124 -8.65 -7.27 11.20
CA GLU A 124 -7.25 -7.71 11.32
C GLU A 124 -6.54 -7.69 9.96
N PRO A 125 -5.25 -7.29 9.88
CA PRO A 125 -4.56 -7.10 8.61
C PRO A 125 -4.53 -8.32 7.68
N GLY A 126 -4.33 -9.52 8.23
CA GLY A 126 -4.34 -10.76 7.46
C GLY A 126 -5.76 -11.15 7.02
N ALA A 127 -6.73 -10.89 7.88
CA ALA A 127 -8.11 -11.25 7.66
C ALA A 127 -8.80 -10.34 6.64
N MET A 128 -8.51 -9.03 6.69
CA MET A 128 -8.87 -8.07 5.65
C MET A 128 -8.35 -8.51 4.27
N ARG A 129 -7.09 -8.94 4.16
CA ARG A 129 -6.53 -9.44 2.89
C ARG A 129 -7.24 -10.70 2.40
N GLY A 130 -7.60 -11.60 3.32
CA GLY A 130 -8.42 -12.78 3.03
C GLY A 130 -9.76 -12.38 2.41
N VAL A 131 -10.50 -11.48 3.08
CA VAL A 131 -11.80 -10.98 2.59
C VAL A 131 -11.68 -10.26 1.26
N GLN A 132 -10.68 -9.39 1.08
CA GLN A 132 -10.45 -8.63 -0.16
C GLN A 132 -10.23 -9.54 -1.38
N ASN A 133 -9.59 -10.68 -1.16
CA ASN A 133 -9.33 -11.69 -2.19
C ASN A 133 -10.38 -12.81 -2.20
N ASN A 134 -11.53 -12.65 -1.54
CA ASN A 134 -12.58 -13.68 -1.41
C ASN A 134 -12.06 -15.04 -0.90
N PHE A 135 -11.01 -15.02 -0.09
CA PHE A 135 -10.28 -16.18 0.41
C PHE A 135 -9.74 -17.11 -0.69
N ASP A 136 -9.53 -16.59 -1.91
CA ASP A 136 -8.84 -17.29 -2.98
C ASP A 136 -7.34 -17.43 -2.61
N PRO A 137 -6.77 -18.65 -2.61
CA PRO A 137 -5.39 -18.85 -2.17
C PRO A 137 -4.37 -18.25 -3.13
N TYR A 138 -4.64 -18.23 -4.44
CA TYR A 138 -3.72 -17.69 -5.43
C TYR A 138 -3.69 -16.16 -5.36
N LEU A 139 -4.86 -15.53 -5.29
CA LEU A 139 -4.97 -14.09 -5.21
C LEU A 139 -4.37 -13.54 -3.90
N GLN A 140 -4.55 -14.22 -2.77
CA GLN A 140 -3.94 -13.81 -1.49
C GLN A 140 -2.40 -13.81 -1.51
N VAL A 141 -1.76 -14.67 -2.32
CA VAL A 141 -0.30 -14.73 -2.44
C VAL A 141 0.22 -13.72 -3.46
N ARG A 142 -0.55 -13.44 -4.51
CA ARG A 142 -0.14 -12.55 -5.61
C ARG A 142 -0.36 -11.05 -5.32
N SER A 143 -1.37 -10.70 -4.51
CA SER A 143 -1.91 -9.34 -4.34
C SER A 143 -0.95 -8.34 -3.69
#